data_AF-A0A177AQ02-F1
#
_entry.id   AF-A0A177AQ02-F1
#
_cell.length_a   1.000
_cell.length_b   1.000
_cell.length_c   1.000
_cell.angle_alpha   90.00
_cell.angle_beta   90.00
_cell.angle_gamma   90.00
#
_symmetry.space_group_name_H-M   'P 1'
#
loop_
_entity.id
_entity.type
_entity.pdbx_description
1 polymer ?
#
loop_
_entity_poly.entity_id
_entity_poly.type
_entity_poly.pdbx_seq_one_letter_code
_entity_poly.pdbx_strand_id
1 'polypeptide(L)'
;MLAYAFYMIDEFRLKVVDLIKIVKIKIWTDELNIGSNWYLEYVDIKCDKTNEFCKFECNRWFSSKMEDGQINRTFYYIKSPLLA
;
A
#
# COMPACT_ATOMS: atom_id res chain seq x y z
N MET A 1 29.89 -0.46 7.34
CA MET A 1 28.62 -0.10 7.99
C MET A 1 27.51 -0.49 7.03
N LEU A 2 27.04 -1.74 7.11
CA LEU A 2 25.99 -2.27 6.25
C LEU A 2 24.70 -2.24 7.07
N ALA A 3 23.85 -1.25 6.84
CA ALA A 3 22.50 -1.25 7.38
C ALA A 3 21.60 -1.94 6.35
N TYR A 4 21.19 -3.16 6.69
CA TYR A 4 20.02 -3.82 6.12
C TYR A 4 18.88 -2.79 6.04
N ALA A 5 18.36 -2.53 4.85
CA ALA A 5 17.06 -1.88 4.73
C ALA A 5 16.05 -2.88 5.31
N PHE A 6 15.61 -2.63 6.54
CA PHE A 6 14.57 -3.41 7.19
C PHE A 6 13.33 -3.36 6.31
N TYR A 7 12.93 -4.50 5.76
CA TYR A 7 11.61 -4.68 5.17
C TYR A 7 10.60 -4.54 6.32
N MET A 8 9.97 -3.37 6.45
CA MET A 8 8.96 -3.12 7.47
C MET A 8 7.58 -3.44 6.88
N ILE A 9 6.89 -4.38 7.51
CA ILE A 9 5.49 -4.69 7.23
C ILE A 9 4.68 -4.19 8.43
N ASP A 10 3.63 -3.44 8.16
CA ASP A 10 2.61 -3.09 9.15
C ASP A 10 1.33 -3.87 8.82
N GLU A 11 0.74 -4.51 9.83
CA GLU A 11 -0.48 -5.30 9.70
C GLU A 11 -1.53 -4.77 10.68
N PHE A 12 -2.69 -4.41 10.14
CA PHE A 12 -3.82 -3.94 10.93
C PHE A 12 -5.15 -4.45 10.35
N ARG A 13 -6.18 -4.49 11.20
CA ARG A 13 -7.55 -4.85 10.80
C ARG A 13 -8.44 -3.63 10.85
N LEU A 14 -9.23 -3.43 9.79
CA LEU A 14 -10.24 -2.37 9.71
C LEU A 14 -11.64 -2.99 9.69
N LYS A 15 -12.54 -2.43 10.49
CA LYS A 15 -13.99 -2.68 10.35
C LYS A 15 -14.53 -1.69 9.33
N VAL A 16 -15.05 -2.21 8.23
CA VAL A 16 -15.62 -1.42 7.13
C VAL A 16 -17.04 -1.90 6.83
N VAL A 17 -17.78 -1.10 6.07
CA VAL A 17 -19.06 -1.54 5.47
C VAL A 17 -18.82 -2.74 4.56
N ASP A 18 -19.86 -3.55 4.33
CA ASP A 18 -19.75 -4.73 3.48
C ASP A 18 -19.47 -4.33 2.02
N LEU A 19 -18.19 -4.39 1.67
CA LEU A 19 -17.72 -4.18 0.32
C LEU A 19 -17.81 -5.50 -0.45
N ILE A 20 -18.53 -5.48 -1.57
CA ILE A 20 -18.60 -6.63 -2.48
C ILE A 20 -17.23 -6.88 -3.14
N LYS A 21 -16.50 -5.80 -3.46
CA LYS A 21 -15.17 -5.88 -4.08
C LYS A 21 -14.36 -4.62 -3.79
N ILE A 22 -13.08 -4.79 -3.46
CA ILE A 22 -12.13 -3.68 -3.34
C ILE A 22 -11.55 -3.38 -4.72
N VAL A 23 -11.85 -2.19 -5.26
CA VAL A 23 -11.43 -1.78 -6.62
C VAL A 23 -10.33 -0.73 -6.62
N LYS A 24 -10.14 -0.02 -5.50
CA LYS A 24 -9.09 0.98 -5.33
C LYS A 24 -8.74 1.17 -3.87
N ILE A 25 -7.51 1.62 -3.62
CA ILE A 25 -7.04 2.09 -2.32
C ILE A 25 -6.43 3.47 -2.49
N LYS A 26 -6.53 4.30 -1.44
CA LYS A 26 -5.81 5.58 -1.33
C LYS A 26 -4.93 5.52 -0.10
N ILE A 27 -3.65 5.82 -0.28
CA ILE A 27 -2.65 5.84 0.79
C ILE A 27 -2.05 7.24 0.84
N TRP A 28 -1.72 7.71 2.03
CA TRP A 28 -1.04 8.98 2.23
C TRP A 28 -0.20 8.94 3.51
N THR A 29 0.77 9.84 3.57
CA THR A 29 1.55 10.15 4.78
C THR A 29 1.34 11.61 5.16
N ASP A 30 1.49 11.92 6.43
CA ASP A 30 1.45 13.27 6.98
C ASP A 30 2.84 13.95 7.03
N GLU A 31 3.91 13.21 6.71
CA GLU A 31 5.32 13.66 6.73
C GLU A 31 5.75 14.43 7.99
N LEU A 32 5.20 14.09 9.16
CA LEU A 32 5.44 14.89 10.36
C LEU A 32 6.85 14.71 10.96
N ASN A 33 7.59 13.66 10.58
CA ASN A 33 8.84 13.27 11.24
C ASN A 33 10.04 13.21 10.28
N ILE A 34 11.24 13.46 10.81
CA ILE A 34 12.51 13.24 10.09
C ILE A 34 12.60 11.75 9.68
N GLY A 35 12.73 11.48 8.38
CA GLY A 35 12.79 10.12 7.85
C GLY A 35 11.47 9.58 7.27
N SER A 36 10.46 10.42 7.06
CA SER A 36 9.14 10.08 6.51
C SER A 36 9.11 9.74 5.00
N ASN A 37 10.24 9.36 4.40
CA ASN A 37 10.29 8.99 2.99
C ASN A 37 9.94 7.50 2.85
N TRP A 38 8.70 7.18 2.53
CA TRP A 38 8.25 5.80 2.48
C TRP A 38 8.24 5.28 1.05
N TYR A 39 8.98 4.20 0.79
CA TYR A 39 8.78 3.43 -0.43
C TYR A 39 7.81 2.29 -0.13
N LEU A 40 6.65 2.29 -0.80
CA LEU A 40 5.65 1.26 -0.65
C LEU A 40 5.71 0.32 -1.84
N GLU A 41 6.08 -0.93 -1.60
CA GLU A 41 6.16 -1.95 -2.65
C GLU A 41 4.76 -2.47 -3.02
N TYR A 42 4.01 -2.98 -2.04
CA TYR A 42 2.63 -3.44 -2.24
C TYR A 42 1.78 -3.30 -0.98
N VAL A 43 0.47 -3.48 -1.15
CA VAL A 43 -0.49 -3.69 -0.07
C VAL A 43 -1.30 -4.95 -0.36
N ASP A 44 -1.29 -5.87 0.60
CA ASP A 44 -2.18 -7.03 0.61
C ASP A 44 -3.37 -6.75 1.54
N ILE A 45 -4.58 -7.04 1.05
CA ILE A 45 -5.79 -6.95 1.85
C ILE A 45 -6.49 -8.30 1.80
N LYS A 46 -6.84 -8.80 2.99
CA LYS A 46 -7.66 -10.00 3.17
C LYS A 46 -9.06 -9.59 3.65
N CYS A 47 -10.09 -10.08 2.98
CA CYS A 47 -11.45 -9.99 3.48
C CYS A 47 -11.74 -11.17 4.43
N ASP A 48 -11.92 -10.91 5.72
CA ASP A 48 -12.17 -11.99 6.71
C ASP A 48 -13.50 -12.74 6.46
N LYS A 49 -14.49 -12.10 5.82
CA LYS A 49 -15.78 -12.73 5.50
C LYS A 49 -15.70 -13.70 4.31
N THR A 50 -14.97 -13.33 3.25
CA THR A 50 -14.90 -14.11 2.01
C THR A 50 -13.59 -14.91 1.87
N ASN A 51 -12.59 -14.65 2.73
CA ASN A 51 -11.21 -15.10 2.60
C ASN A 51 -10.55 -14.72 1.26
N GLU A 52 -11.10 -13.76 0.53
CA GLU A 52 -10.49 -13.24 -0.69
C GLU A 52 -9.31 -12.33 -0.37
N PHE A 53 -8.29 -12.41 -1.21
CA PHE A 53 -7.11 -11.56 -1.16
C PHE A 53 -7.08 -10.63 -2.37
N CYS A 54 -6.73 -9.37 -2.15
CA CYS A 54 -6.38 -8.45 -3.21
C CYS A 54 -5.03 -7.80 -2.91
N LYS A 55 -4.13 -7.90 -3.89
CA LYS A 55 -2.82 -7.27 -3.88
C LYS A 55 -2.83 -6.02 -4.75
N PHE A 56 -2.29 -4.94 -4.21
CA PHE A 56 -2.03 -3.70 -4.93
C PHE A 56 -0.53 -3.49 -5.05
N GLU A 57 0.03 -3.77 -6.23
CA GLU A 57 1.41 -3.44 -6.56
C GLU A 57 1.55 -1.92 -6.64
N CYS A 58 2.21 -1.33 -5.64
CA CYS A 58 2.33 0.11 -5.48
C CYS A 58 3.62 0.62 -6.14
N ASN A 59 4.77 0.10 -5.72
CA ASN A 59 6.10 0.42 -6.23
C ASN A 59 6.35 1.93 -6.41
N ARG A 60 6.05 2.72 -5.38
CA ARG A 60 6.15 4.19 -5.42
C ARG A 60 6.63 4.78 -4.11
N TRP A 61 7.28 5.94 -4.21
CA TRP A 61 7.61 6.77 -3.07
C TRP A 61 6.40 7.61 -2.63
N PHE A 62 6.26 7.76 -1.32
CA PHE A 62 5.39 8.69 -0.63
C PHE A 62 6.28 9.68 0.10
N SER A 63 6.71 10.72 -0.61
CA SER A 63 7.71 11.65 -0.12
C SER A 63 7.65 12.95 -0.90
N SER A 64 7.75 14.10 -0.21
CA SER A 64 7.91 15.41 -0.84
C SER A 64 9.31 15.63 -1.44
N LYS A 65 10.27 14.74 -1.16
CA LYS A 65 11.69 14.89 -1.53
C LYS A 65 12.19 13.80 -2.47
N MET A 66 11.42 12.74 -2.68
CA MET A 66 11.78 11.61 -3.55
C MET A 66 10.80 11.51 -4.72
N GLU A 67 11.26 10.90 -5.82
CA GLU A 67 10.45 10.66 -7.03
C GLU A 67 9.78 11.94 -7.55
N ASP A 68 8.45 12.01 -7.51
CA ASP A 68 7.61 13.09 -8.05
C ASP A 68 7.07 14.03 -6.96
N GLY A 69 7.56 13.89 -5.72
CA GLY A 69 7.13 14.73 -4.60
C GLY A 69 5.74 14.40 -4.06
N GLN A 70 5.09 13.32 -4.51
CA GLN A 70 3.73 12.98 -4.08
C GLN A 70 3.75 12.24 -2.74
N ILE A 71 2.96 12.74 -1.80
CA ILE A 71 2.76 12.14 -0.46
C ILE A 71 1.42 11.39 -0.34
N ASN A 72 0.61 11.38 -1.40
CA ASN A 72 -0.64 10.64 -1.45
C ASN A 72 -0.86 10.06 -2.85
N ARG A 73 -1.37 8.83 -2.93
CA ARG A 73 -1.59 8.13 -4.21
C ARG A 73 -2.83 7.24 -4.13
N THR A 74 -3.44 7.03 -5.29
CA THR A 74 -4.55 6.09 -5.47
C THR A 74 -4.08 4.96 -6.38
N PHE A 75 -4.27 3.72 -5.93
CA PHE A 75 -3.99 2.52 -6.74
C PHE A 75 -5.30 1.81 -7.03
N TYR A 76 -5.41 1.26 -8.25
CA TYR A 76 -6.58 0.51 -8.69
C TYR A 76 -6.24 -0.97 -8.70
N TYR A 77 -7.21 -1.80 -8.35
CA TYR A 77 -7.06 -3.24 -8.41
C TYR A 77 -6.99 -3.66 -9.88
N ILE A 78 -5.82 -4.12 -10.30
CA ILE A 78 -5.63 -4.73 -11.61
C ILE A 78 -5.57 -6.23 -11.37
N LYS A 79 -6.58 -6.97 -11.85
CA LYS A 79 -6.55 -8.43 -11.80
C LYS A 79 -5.30 -8.88 -12.57
N SER A 80 -4.39 -9.61 -11.93
CA SER A 80 -3.17 -10.10 -12.59
C SER A 80 -3.57 -10.83 -13.88
N PRO A 81 -3.08 -10.41 -15.06
CA PRO A 81 -3.38 -11.09 -16.31
C PRO A 81 -2.81 -12.52 -16.36
N LEU A 82 -1.89 -12.86 -15.46
CA LEU A 82 -1.16 -14.13 -15.44
C LEU A 82 -1.86 -15.25 -14.65
N LEU A 83 -3.08 -15.01 -14.15
CA LEU A 83 -3.91 -16.00 -13.45
C LEU A 83 -5.22 -16.23 -14.21
N ALA A 84 -5.10 -16.63 -15.48
CA ALA A 84 -6.18 -17.17 -16.29
C ALA A 84 -5.85 -18.62 -16.68
#